data_AF-A0A7K3QL72-F1
#
_entry.id   AF-A0A7K3QL72-F1
#
_cell.length_a   1.000
_cell.length_b   1.000
_cell.length_c   1.000
_cell.angle_alpha   90.00
_cell.angle_beta   90.00
_cell.angle_gamma   90.00
#
_symmetry.space_group_name_H-M   'P 1'
#
loop_
_entity.id
_entity.type
_entity.pdbx_description
1 polymer ?
#
loop_
_entity_poly.entity_id
_entity_poly.type
_entity_poly.pdbx_seq_one_letter_code
_entity_poly.pdbx_strand_id
1 'polypeptide(L)'
;MADGARLADPAVEARLARLDELLEQLDSGGGPSSAEALESVGLLTEVYGEALARMLDGADAALLERVAGDDLLAHLLVLHSLHPESPERRAERAVERLRPAVRERGGDLQWLGVEGEVARVRVDSGGGGCGSG
;
A
#
# COMPACT_ATOMS: atom_id res chain seq x y z
N MET A 1 27.58 -12.34 8.36
CA MET A 1 27.21 -10.97 7.95
C MET A 1 26.86 -11.06 6.48
N ALA A 2 25.57 -11.10 6.15
CA ALA A 2 25.15 -11.14 4.75
C ALA A 2 25.49 -9.78 4.12
N ASP A 3 26.11 -9.84 2.95
CA ASP A 3 26.52 -8.69 2.15
C ASP A 3 25.36 -7.70 1.99
N GLY A 4 25.61 -6.44 2.32
CA GLY A 4 24.61 -5.38 2.54
C GLY A 4 24.02 -4.82 1.24
N ALA A 5 23.62 -5.68 0.31
CA ALA A 5 22.94 -5.28 -0.90
C ALA A 5 21.46 -5.00 -0.60
N ARG A 6 20.97 -3.83 -1.04
CA ARG A 6 19.54 -3.50 -1.00
C ARG A 6 18.76 -4.47 -1.89
N LEU A 7 17.57 -4.86 -1.45
CA LEU A 7 16.66 -5.65 -2.27
C LEU A 7 16.11 -4.81 -3.43
N ALA A 8 16.04 -5.39 -4.62
CA ALA A 8 15.28 -4.83 -5.73
C ALA A 8 13.78 -5.13 -5.54
N ASP A 9 12.91 -4.36 -6.17
CA ASP A 9 11.45 -4.45 -6.01
C ASP A 9 10.90 -5.87 -6.19
N PRO A 10 11.29 -6.66 -7.21
CA PRO A 10 10.78 -8.03 -7.36
C PRO A 10 11.17 -8.95 -6.21
N ALA A 11 12.33 -8.71 -5.58
CA ALA A 11 12.76 -9.47 -4.42
C ALA A 11 11.96 -9.07 -3.17
N VAL A 12 11.58 -7.80 -3.03
CA VAL A 12 10.69 -7.33 -1.96
C VAL A 12 9.31 -7.96 -2.12
N GLU A 13 8.72 -7.89 -3.32
CA GLU A 13 7.42 -8.51 -3.63
C GLU A 13 7.40 -10.00 -3.27
N ALA A 14 8.45 -10.75 -3.64
CA ALA A 14 8.56 -12.16 -3.30
C ALA A 14 8.64 -12.42 -1.78
N ARG A 15 9.20 -11.49 -1.00
CA ARG A 15 9.22 -11.61 0.47
C ARG A 15 7.90 -11.25 1.10
N LEU A 16 7.18 -10.27 0.55
CA LEU A 16 5.83 -9.95 0.99
C LEU A 16 4.88 -11.13 0.76
N ALA A 17 4.88 -11.70 -0.45
CA ALA A 17 4.07 -12.89 -0.75
C ALA A 17 4.39 -14.06 0.19
N ARG A 18 5.67 -14.29 0.49
CA ARG A 18 6.07 -15.34 1.43
C ARG A 18 5.67 -15.02 2.88
N LEU A 19 5.70 -13.76 3.28
CA LEU A 19 5.23 -13.35 4.61
C LEU A 19 3.73 -13.61 4.75
N ASP A 20 2.93 -13.25 3.74
CA ASP A 20 1.49 -13.49 3.72
C ASP A 20 1.17 -14.99 3.87
N GLU A 21 1.83 -15.85 3.08
CA GLU A 21 1.68 -17.31 3.21
C GLU A 21 1.98 -17.84 4.62
N LEU A 22 3.01 -17.29 5.28
CA LEU A 22 3.40 -17.69 6.63
C LEU A 22 2.40 -17.20 7.68
N LEU A 23 1.88 -15.98 7.53
CA LEU A 23 0.86 -15.44 8.43
C LEU A 23 -0.45 -16.22 8.30
N GLU A 24 -0.87 -16.57 7.08
CA GLU A 24 -2.03 -17.43 6.85
C GLU A 24 -1.87 -18.82 7.47
N GLN A 25 -0.68 -19.41 7.38
CA GLN A 25 -0.37 -20.69 8.01
C GLN A 25 -0.42 -20.61 9.54
N LEU A 26 0.07 -19.52 10.13
CA LEU A 26 -0.02 -19.29 11.56
C LEU A 26 -1.49 -19.13 11.99
N ASP A 27 -2.25 -18.30 11.30
CA ASP A 27 -3.67 -18.08 11.62
C ASP A 27 -4.49 -19.39 11.53
N SER A 28 -4.19 -20.22 10.52
CA SER A 28 -4.85 -21.52 10.30
C SER A 28 -4.40 -22.63 11.25
N GLY A 29 -3.14 -22.60 11.72
CA GLY A 29 -2.53 -23.67 12.49
C GLY A 29 -3.09 -23.82 13.91
N GLY A 30 -3.59 -22.73 14.50
CA GLY A 30 -4.17 -22.69 15.83
C GLY A 30 -3.20 -23.04 16.97
N GLY A 31 -3.63 -22.79 18.20
CA GLY A 31 -2.88 -23.13 19.42
C GLY A 31 -1.94 -22.03 19.95
N PRO A 32 -1.40 -22.20 21.17
CA PRO A 32 -0.72 -21.13 21.91
C PRO A 32 0.52 -20.57 21.19
N SER A 33 1.35 -21.45 20.62
CA SER A 33 2.56 -21.04 19.89
C SER A 33 2.25 -20.17 18.67
N SER A 34 1.14 -20.46 17.98
CA SER A 34 0.74 -19.66 16.81
C SER A 34 0.22 -18.29 17.21
N ALA A 35 -0.57 -18.23 18.30
CA ALA A 35 -1.04 -16.98 18.87
C ALA A 35 0.12 -16.09 19.34
N GLU A 36 1.10 -16.65 20.05
CA GLU A 36 2.31 -15.94 20.50
C GLU A 36 3.15 -15.42 19.31
N ALA A 37 3.24 -16.19 18.22
CA ALA A 37 3.93 -15.76 17.00
C ALA A 37 3.22 -14.58 16.32
N LEU A 38 1.89 -14.63 16.17
CA LEU A 38 1.10 -13.53 15.61
C LEU A 38 1.16 -12.29 16.50
N GLU A 39 1.06 -12.45 17.82
CA GLU A 39 1.23 -11.36 18.79
C GLU A 39 2.62 -10.73 18.66
N SER A 40 3.67 -11.53 18.52
CA SER A 40 5.04 -11.04 18.33
C SER A 40 5.18 -10.20 17.06
N VAL A 41 4.56 -10.61 15.94
CA VAL A 41 4.55 -9.83 14.69
C VAL A 41 3.76 -8.52 14.86
N GLY A 42 2.63 -8.57 15.56
CA GLY A 42 1.84 -7.38 15.90
C GLY A 42 2.66 -6.37 16.70
N LEU A 43 3.30 -6.81 17.79
CA LEU A 43 4.16 -5.98 18.62
C LEU A 43 5.35 -5.39 17.85
N LEU A 44 5.99 -6.18 16.96
CA LEU A 44 7.04 -5.67 16.09
C LEU A 44 6.53 -4.58 15.14
N THR A 45 5.33 -4.76 14.58
CA THR A 45 4.69 -3.77 13.71
C THR A 45 4.40 -2.47 14.47
N GLU A 46 3.91 -2.56 15.70
CA GLU A 46 3.69 -1.38 16.56
C GLU A 46 5.00 -0.66 16.90
N VAL A 47 6.01 -1.40 17.35
CA VAL A 47 7.31 -0.82 17.75
C VAL A 47 8.01 -0.15 16.57
N TYR A 48 8.02 -0.79 15.39
CA TYR A 48 8.63 -0.19 14.20
C TYR A 48 7.81 0.96 13.64
N GLY A 49 6.48 0.92 13.76
CA GLY A 49 5.62 2.06 13.43
C GLY A 49 5.95 3.29 14.27
N GLU A 50 6.07 3.13 15.58
CA GLU A 50 6.48 4.22 16.49
C GLU A 50 7.89 4.73 16.19
N ALA A 51 8.84 3.83 15.90
CA ALA A 51 10.20 4.24 15.52
C ALA A 51 10.20 5.04 14.21
N LEU A 52 9.41 4.62 13.22
CA LEU A 52 9.23 5.32 11.96
C LEU A 52 8.59 6.70 12.17
N ALA A 53 7.56 6.80 13.01
CA ALA A 53 6.93 8.08 13.34
C ALA A 53 7.95 9.08 13.90
N ARG A 54 8.77 8.66 14.88
CA ARG A 54 9.83 9.50 15.45
C ARG A 54 10.89 9.91 14.44
N MET A 55 11.19 9.07 13.45
CA MET A 55 12.10 9.44 12.37
C MET A 55 11.48 10.54 11.48
N LEU A 56 10.18 10.45 11.21
CA LEU A 56 9.45 11.41 10.39
C LEU A 56 9.22 12.75 11.11
N ASP A 57 9.11 12.76 12.43
CA ASP A 57 9.02 14.00 13.23
C ASP A 57 10.22 14.94 13.01
N GLY A 58 11.38 14.39 12.66
CA GLY A 58 12.60 15.15 12.32
C GLY A 58 12.78 15.42 10.83
N ALA A 59 11.88 14.96 9.96
CA ALA A 59 12.01 15.09 8.52
C ALA A 59 11.59 16.48 8.01
N ASP A 60 12.29 16.99 7.00
CA ASP A 60 11.83 18.16 6.26
C ASP A 60 10.76 17.78 5.22
N ALA A 61 10.05 18.79 4.70
CA ALA A 61 9.00 18.58 3.70
C ALA A 61 9.53 17.86 2.45
N ALA A 62 10.76 18.16 2.03
CA ALA A 62 11.38 17.54 0.86
C ALA A 62 11.64 16.03 1.07
N LEU A 63 12.05 15.61 2.27
CA LEU A 63 12.19 14.20 2.60
C LEU A 63 10.82 13.51 2.67
N LEU A 64 9.82 14.13 3.31
CA LEU A 64 8.46 13.59 3.37
C LEU A 64 7.87 13.37 1.97
N GLU A 65 8.06 14.33 1.05
CA GLU A 65 7.63 14.19 -0.35
C GLU A 65 8.34 13.03 -1.06
N ARG A 66 9.67 12.88 -0.87
CA ARG A 66 10.41 11.76 -1.47
C ARG A 66 9.96 10.40 -0.93
N VAL A 67 9.73 10.29 0.38
CA VAL A 67 9.29 9.05 1.04
C VAL A 67 7.86 8.71 0.61
N ALA A 68 6.95 9.68 0.55
CA ALA A 68 5.58 9.47 0.08
C ALA A 68 5.48 9.21 -1.44
N GLY A 69 6.49 9.59 -2.21
CA GLY A 69 6.60 9.34 -3.64
C GLY A 69 7.23 7.99 -4.01
N ASP A 70 7.91 7.33 -3.06
CA ASP A 70 8.43 5.98 -3.22
C ASP A 70 7.31 4.96 -2.90
N ASP A 71 6.99 4.07 -3.83
CA ASP A 71 5.83 3.19 -3.66
C ASP A 71 5.99 2.27 -2.44
N LEU A 72 7.14 1.66 -2.21
CA LEU A 72 7.33 0.76 -1.06
C LEU A 72 7.21 1.52 0.27
N LEU A 73 7.86 2.68 0.37
CA LEU A 73 7.79 3.49 1.57
C LEU A 73 6.39 4.07 1.79
N ALA A 74 5.69 4.48 0.73
CA ALA A 74 4.31 4.93 0.83
C ALA A 74 3.38 3.84 1.38
N HIS A 75 3.53 2.58 0.96
CA HIS A 75 2.78 1.45 1.54
C HIS A 75 3.10 1.25 3.02
N LEU A 76 4.37 1.34 3.40
CA LEU A 76 4.80 1.25 4.80
C LEU A 76 4.19 2.37 5.66
N LEU A 77 4.18 3.60 5.16
CA LEU A 77 3.53 4.73 5.83
C LEU A 77 2.03 4.51 5.99
N VAL A 78 1.35 3.95 4.99
CA VAL A 78 -0.08 3.63 5.09
C VAL A 78 -0.32 2.55 6.14
N LEU A 79 0.48 1.48 6.15
CA LEU A 79 0.38 0.40 7.14
C LEU A 79 0.43 0.93 8.58
N HIS A 80 1.30 1.91 8.84
CA HIS A 80 1.46 2.51 10.16
C HIS A 80 0.61 3.77 10.40
N SER A 81 -0.29 4.13 9.47
CA SER A 81 -1.10 5.37 9.55
C SER A 81 -0.27 6.66 9.65
N LEU A 82 0.91 6.69 9.04
CA LEU A 82 1.87 7.80 9.04
C LEU A 82 1.94 8.56 7.72
N HIS A 83 1.11 8.19 6.74
CA HIS A 83 1.15 8.81 5.43
C HIS A 83 0.72 10.29 5.52
N PRO A 84 1.50 11.27 4.99
CA PRO A 84 1.22 12.70 5.15
C PRO A 84 -0.08 13.15 4.48
N GLU A 85 -0.43 12.52 3.37
CA GLU A 85 -1.71 12.76 2.70
C GLU A 85 -2.85 11.91 3.26
N SER A 86 -4.04 12.49 3.31
CA SER A 86 -5.25 11.78 3.70
C SER A 86 -5.61 10.64 2.73
N PRO A 87 -6.37 9.61 3.17
CA PRO A 87 -6.82 8.52 2.31
C PRO A 87 -7.50 9.01 1.02
N GLU A 88 -8.31 10.06 1.10
CA GLU A 88 -9.03 10.64 -0.04
C GLU A 88 -8.05 11.18 -1.07
N ARG A 89 -7.01 11.91 -0.63
CA ARG A 89 -5.98 12.48 -1.52
C ARG A 89 -5.12 11.41 -2.16
N ARG A 90 -4.81 10.34 -1.41
CA ARG A 90 -4.10 9.19 -1.96
C ARG A 90 -4.92 8.46 -3.03
N ALA A 91 -6.21 8.25 -2.78
CA ALA A 91 -7.12 7.63 -3.73
C ALA A 91 -7.29 8.49 -5.00
N GLU A 92 -7.49 9.80 -4.85
CA GLU A 92 -7.53 10.75 -5.97
C GLU A 92 -6.26 10.69 -6.82
N ARG A 93 -5.07 10.73 -6.18
CA ARG A 93 -3.80 10.62 -6.91
C ARG A 93 -3.63 9.27 -7.59
N ALA A 94 -4.02 8.17 -6.95
CA ALA A 94 -3.96 6.84 -7.56
C ALA A 94 -4.84 6.79 -8.82
N VAL A 95 -6.03 7.38 -8.77
CA VAL A 95 -6.91 7.52 -9.93
C VAL A 95 -6.26 8.35 -11.03
N GLU A 96 -5.71 9.53 -10.72
CA GLU A 96 -5.02 10.37 -11.71
C GLU A 96 -3.81 9.65 -12.35
N ARG A 97 -3.06 8.85 -11.58
CA ARG A 97 -1.97 8.00 -12.10
C ARG A 97 -2.46 6.94 -13.10
N LEU A 98 -3.66 6.40 -12.92
CA LEU A 98 -4.23 5.38 -13.80
C LEU A 98 -4.88 5.95 -15.08
N ARG A 99 -5.27 7.24 -15.09
CA ARG A 99 -5.98 7.86 -16.23
C ARG A 99 -5.25 7.69 -17.57
N PRO A 100 -3.91 7.89 -17.68
CA PRO A 100 -3.22 7.71 -18.96
C PRO A 100 -3.39 6.30 -19.52
N ALA A 101 -3.21 5.27 -18.69
CA ALA A 101 -3.36 3.87 -19.10
C ALA A 101 -4.80 3.52 -19.49
N VAL A 102 -5.80 4.12 -18.84
CA VAL A 102 -7.23 3.95 -19.21
C VAL A 102 -7.54 4.64 -20.54
N ARG A 103 -6.97 5.83 -20.78
CA ARG A 103 -7.13 6.58 -22.03
C ARG A 103 -6.50 5.90 -23.22
N GLU A 104 -5.35 5.26 -23.05
CA GLU A 104 -4.73 4.42 -24.08
C GLU A 104 -5.65 3.30 -24.56
N ARG A 105 -6.58 2.83 -23.71
CA ARG A 105 -7.58 1.81 -24.03
C ARG A 105 -8.92 2.38 -24.48
N GLY A 106 -8.96 3.69 -24.77
CA GLY A 106 -10.16 4.39 -25.25
C GLY A 106 -11.15 4.78 -24.15
N GLY A 107 -10.81 4.64 -22.87
CA GLY A 107 -11.67 5.08 -21.76
C GLY A 107 -11.27 6.43 -21.16
N ASP A 108 -12.03 6.89 -20.17
CA ASP A 108 -11.62 7.92 -19.22
C ASP A 108 -11.93 7.44 -17.81
N LEU A 109 -11.10 7.84 -16.84
CA LEU A 109 -11.32 7.56 -15.44
C LEU A 109 -11.42 8.91 -14.71
N GLN A 110 -12.43 9.08 -13.87
CA GLN A 110 -12.65 10.33 -13.13
C GLN A 110 -12.87 10.03 -11.65
N TRP A 111 -12.20 10.79 -10.80
CA TRP A 111 -12.44 10.79 -9.37
C TRP A 111 -13.77 11.49 -9.06
N LEU A 112 -14.62 10.88 -8.24
CA LEU A 112 -15.91 11.47 -7.80
C LEU A 112 -15.92 11.82 -6.31
N GLY A 113 -14.87 11.47 -5.56
CA GLY A 113 -14.79 11.67 -4.11
C GLY A 113 -14.93 10.39 -3.31
N VAL A 114 -15.01 10.54 -2.00
CA VAL A 114 -15.24 9.46 -1.03
C VAL A 114 -16.58 9.66 -0.35
N GLU A 115 -17.32 8.57 -0.17
CA GLU A 115 -18.51 8.51 0.67
C GLU A 115 -18.30 7.46 1.76
N GLY A 116 -18.14 7.91 3.01
CA GLY A 116 -17.76 7.04 4.12
C GLY A 116 -16.36 6.45 3.89
N GLU A 117 -16.27 5.12 3.79
CA GLU A 117 -15.02 4.40 3.50
C GLU A 117 -14.89 4.01 2.02
N VAL A 118 -15.82 4.43 1.18
CA VAL A 118 -15.90 4.01 -0.22
C VAL A 118 -15.50 5.14 -1.14
N ALA A 119 -14.40 4.93 -1.88
CA ALA A 119 -14.00 5.77 -3.00
C ALA A 119 -14.93 5.56 -4.21
N ARG A 120 -15.41 6.65 -4.81
CA ARG A 120 -16.23 6.63 -6.03
C ARG A 120 -15.43 7.14 -7.22
N VAL A 121 -15.51 6.38 -8.31
CA VAL A 121 -14.91 6.74 -9.61
C VAL A 121 -15.92 6.56 -10.72
N ARG A 122 -15.85 7.39 -11.75
CA ARG A 122 -16.54 7.16 -13.03
C ARG A 122 -15.54 6.61 -14.02
N VAL A 123 -15.88 5.47 -14.61
CA VAL A 123 -15.17 4.93 -15.76
C VAL A 123 -16.06 5.17 -16.97
N ASP A 124 -15.57 5.95 -17.92
CA ASP A 124 -16.14 6.03 -19.26
C ASP A 124 -15.39 5.02 -20.13
N SER A 125 -16.09 4.05 -20.68
CA SER A 125 -15.53 3.17 -21.70
C SER A 125 -15.95 3.75 -23.06
N GLY A 126 -15.00 4.36 -23.79
CA GLY A 126 -15.27 4.90 -25.12
C GLY A 126 -15.94 3.83 -25.98
N GLY A 127 -17.17 4.11 -26.38
CA GLY A 127 -18.08 3.09 -26.89
C GLY A 127 -17.53 2.25 -28.04
N GLY A 128 -17.70 0.93 -27.92
CA GLY A 128 -17.45 -0.01 -29.00
C GLY A 128 -17.38 -1.49 -28.58
N GLY A 129 -18.31 -2.00 -27.78
CA GLY A 129 -18.34 -3.44 -27.50
C GLY A 129 -19.49 -3.87 -26.59
N CYS A 130 -20.66 -4.12 -27.17
CA CYS A 130 -21.61 -5.06 -26.58
C CYS A 130 -20.91 -6.43 -26.47
N GLY A 131 -20.62 -6.87 -25.26
CA GLY A 131 -20.18 -8.23 -24.95
C GLY A 131 -21.17 -8.85 -23.97
N SER A 132 -22.33 -9.28 -24.48
CA SER A 132 -23.11 -10.33 -23.83
C SER A 132 -22.41 -11.66 -24.10
N GLY A 133 -21.89 -12.30 -23.04
CA GLY A 133 -21.25 -13.61 -23.08
C GLY A 133 -20.64 -13.97 -21.74
#